data_AF-A0A2K8YT84-F1
#
_entry.id   AF-A0A2K8YT84-F1
#
_cell.length_a   1.000
_cell.length_b   1.000
_cell.length_c   1.000
_cell.angle_alpha   90.00
_cell.angle_beta   90.00
_cell.angle_gamma   90.00
#
_symmetry.space_group_name_H-M   'P 1'
#
loop_
_entity.id
_entity.type
_entity.pdbx_description
1 polymer ?
#
loop_
_entity_poly.entity_id
_entity_poly.type
_entity_poly.pdbx_seq_one_letter_code
_entity_poly.pdbx_strand_id
1 'polypeptide(L)'
;MVCVDIATPCFFTKIWSDDFVRSIKPTDWELIRQYKVGLYYVIAHFTATATYMSDKFLTSHTPVTLIRAGTIQPMIKEAEKAKWLTCSQFFGTMPNHRYIVAKDADHRVWEKIPQLVIEEVVNLYQQVGRK
;
A
#
# COMPACT_ATOMS: atom_id res chain seq x y z
N MET A 1 9.09 -10.54 3.30
CA MET A 1 7.72 -10.27 2.83
C MET A 1 7.75 -9.57 1.47
N VAL A 2 6.87 -9.95 0.53
CA VAL A 2 6.64 -9.15 -0.69
C VAL A 2 5.40 -8.28 -0.45
N CYS A 3 5.59 -6.97 -0.52
CA CYS A 3 4.57 -5.95 -0.34
C CYS A 3 4.20 -5.39 -1.71
N VAL A 4 2.94 -5.55 -2.13
CA VAL A 4 2.46 -5.04 -3.42
C VAL A 4 1.57 -3.83 -3.19
N ASP A 5 2.00 -2.69 -3.71
CA ASP A 5 1.31 -1.40 -3.70
C ASP A 5 0.67 -1.00 -2.36
N ILE A 6 1.45 -1.17 -1.29
CA ILE A 6 0.97 -1.06 0.09
C ILE A 6 0.76 0.38 0.56
N ALA A 7 -0.09 0.52 1.56
CA ALA A 7 -0.18 1.74 2.36
C ALA A 7 0.98 1.82 3.38
N THR A 8 1.77 2.89 3.33
CA THR A 8 2.87 3.14 4.29
C THR A 8 2.41 4.11 5.40
N PRO A 9 2.73 3.86 6.69
CA PRO A 9 2.28 4.71 7.80
C PRO A 9 2.77 6.15 7.76
N CYS A 10 3.89 6.43 7.08
CA CYS A 10 4.36 7.81 6.94
C CYS A 10 3.44 8.66 6.04
N PHE A 11 2.61 8.01 5.21
CA PHE A 11 1.57 8.68 4.43
C PHE A 11 0.18 8.49 5.04
N PHE A 12 -0.22 7.23 5.27
CA PHE A 12 -1.52 6.84 5.78
C PHE A 12 -1.60 6.99 7.30
N THR A 13 -1.52 8.23 7.77
CA THR A 13 -1.60 8.57 9.20
C THR A 13 -3.04 8.57 9.68
N LYS A 14 -3.24 8.61 11.02
CA LYS A 14 -4.57 8.81 11.61
C LYS A 14 -5.27 10.06 11.06
N ILE A 15 -4.55 11.18 10.98
CA ILE A 15 -5.10 12.45 10.48
C ILE A 15 -5.55 12.31 9.03
N TRP A 16 -4.68 11.75 8.17
CA TRP A 16 -4.97 11.59 6.76
C TRP A 16 -6.16 10.64 6.52
N SER A 17 -6.21 9.52 7.25
CA SER A 17 -7.31 8.56 7.16
C SER A 17 -8.64 9.14 7.68
N ASP A 18 -8.62 9.93 8.76
CA ASP A 18 -9.80 10.66 9.23
C ASP A 18 -10.33 11.64 8.18
N ASP A 19 -9.44 12.42 7.56
CA ASP A 19 -9.79 13.36 6.50
C ASP A 19 -10.35 12.64 5.27
N PHE A 20 -9.76 11.52 4.88
CA PHE A 20 -10.23 10.70 3.77
C PHE A 20 -11.65 10.18 4.04
N VAL A 21 -11.88 9.55 5.20
CA VAL A 21 -13.19 9.00 5.58
C VAL A 21 -14.25 10.09 5.63
N ARG A 22 -13.94 11.27 6.19
CA ARG A 22 -14.84 12.43 6.23
C ARG A 22 -15.16 13.01 4.86
N SER A 23 -14.28 12.84 3.87
CA SER A 23 -14.50 13.38 2.52
C SER A 23 -15.50 12.57 1.68
N ILE A 24 -15.85 11.36 2.11
CA ILE A 24 -16.79 10.48 1.40
C ILE A 24 -18.22 10.94 1.68
N LYS A 25 -18.98 11.21 0.62
CA LYS A 25 -20.37 11.68 0.74
C LYS A 25 -21.29 10.58 1.26
N PRO A 26 -22.38 10.91 1.97
CA PRO A 26 -23.35 9.90 2.42
C PRO A 26 -23.89 9.02 1.29
N THR A 27 -24.15 9.58 0.11
CA THR A 27 -24.60 8.84 -1.07
C THR A 27 -23.55 7.84 -1.55
N ASP A 28 -22.27 8.20 -1.48
CA ASP A 28 -21.17 7.30 -1.87
C ASP A 28 -21.03 6.17 -0.85
N TRP A 29 -21.23 6.45 0.44
CA TRP A 29 -21.27 5.43 1.50
C TRP A 29 -22.36 4.38 1.27
N GLU A 30 -23.56 4.81 0.86
CA GLU A 30 -24.66 3.90 0.53
C GLU A 30 -24.31 2.99 -0.66
N LEU A 31 -23.76 3.56 -1.73
CA LEU A 31 -23.32 2.80 -2.90
C LEU A 31 -22.19 1.82 -2.55
N ILE A 32 -21.19 2.25 -1.76
CA ILE A 32 -20.10 1.38 -1.31
C ILE A 32 -20.64 0.24 -0.46
N ARG A 33 -21.56 0.51 0.48
CA ARG A 33 -22.18 -0.54 1.31
C ARG A 33 -22.96 -1.54 0.47
N GLN A 34 -23.72 -1.08 -0.52
CA GLN A 34 -24.57 -1.93 -1.36
C GLN A 34 -23.75 -2.80 -2.33
N TYR A 35 -22.77 -2.21 -3.02
CA TYR A 35 -22.09 -2.86 -4.14
C TYR A 35 -20.68 -3.36 -3.82
N LYS A 36 -20.06 -2.88 -2.72
CA LYS A 36 -18.67 -3.17 -2.35
C LYS A 36 -18.53 -3.40 -0.85
N VAL A 37 -19.30 -4.35 -0.32
CA VAL A 37 -19.38 -4.62 1.14
C VAL A 37 -18.00 -4.83 1.81
N GLY A 38 -17.06 -5.49 1.15
CA GLY A 38 -15.70 -5.64 1.68
C GLY A 38 -14.97 -4.30 1.83
N LEU A 39 -15.07 -3.44 0.81
CA LEU A 39 -14.50 -2.09 0.83
C LEU A 39 -15.17 -1.22 1.89
N TYR A 40 -16.49 -1.36 2.08
CA TYR A 40 -17.23 -0.65 3.12
C TYR A 40 -16.58 -0.86 4.50
N TYR A 41 -16.34 -2.11 4.89
CA TYR A 41 -15.74 -2.40 6.20
C TYR A 41 -14.28 -1.93 6.30
N VAL A 42 -13.49 -2.05 5.22
CA VAL A 42 -12.11 -1.52 5.20
C VAL A 42 -12.10 -0.02 5.43
N ILE A 43 -12.93 0.75 4.72
CA ILE A 43 -12.97 2.20 4.84
C ILE A 43 -13.58 2.63 6.19
N ALA A 44 -14.63 1.96 6.67
CA ALA A 44 -15.28 2.28 7.94
C ALA A 44 -14.32 2.13 9.15
N HIS A 45 -13.32 1.25 9.04
CA HIS A 45 -12.30 1.04 10.05
C HIS A 45 -10.92 1.58 9.66
N PHE A 46 -10.85 2.45 8.65
CA PHE A 46 -9.56 2.85 8.09
C PHE A 46 -8.67 3.60 9.08
N THR A 47 -9.22 4.58 9.81
CA THR A 47 -8.49 5.31 10.86
C THR A 47 -7.98 4.39 11.96
N ALA A 48 -8.81 3.46 12.41
CA ALA A 48 -8.43 2.51 13.44
C ALA A 48 -7.29 1.61 12.95
N THR A 49 -7.39 1.12 11.72
CA THR A 49 -6.35 0.34 11.05
C THR A 49 -5.04 1.14 10.90
N ALA A 50 -5.12 2.39 10.43
CA ALA A 50 -3.96 3.27 10.28
C ALA A 50 -3.24 3.52 11.61
N THR A 51 -4.02 3.72 12.68
CA THR A 51 -3.50 3.89 14.03
C THR A 51 -2.83 2.60 14.53
N TYR A 52 -3.51 1.47 14.41
CA TYR A 52 -3.00 0.17 14.83
C TYR A 52 -1.71 -0.23 14.07
N MET A 53 -1.64 0.05 12.78
CA MET A 53 -0.48 -0.28 11.95
C MET A 53 0.69 0.69 12.11
N SER A 54 0.52 1.82 12.80
CA SER A 54 1.54 2.87 12.88
C SER A 54 2.82 2.44 13.57
N ASP A 55 2.74 1.52 14.54
CA ASP A 55 3.89 0.99 15.30
C ASP A 55 4.21 -0.49 14.97
N LYS A 56 3.36 -1.17 14.19
CA LYS A 56 3.55 -2.56 13.73
C LYS A 56 4.20 -2.66 12.36
N PHE A 57 4.62 -1.53 11.81
CA PHE A 57 5.15 -1.48 10.46
C PHE A 57 6.54 -2.11 10.36
N LEU A 58 6.84 -2.65 9.18
CA LEU A 58 8.08 -3.38 8.94
C LEU A 58 9.29 -2.45 9.11
N THR A 59 10.31 -2.95 9.81
CA THR A 59 11.57 -2.25 10.05
C THR A 59 12.67 -2.81 9.15
N SER A 60 13.82 -2.13 9.11
CA SER A 60 15.01 -2.55 8.35
C SER A 60 15.59 -3.92 8.74
N HIS A 61 15.09 -4.56 9.80
CA HIS A 61 15.47 -5.92 10.19
C HIS A 61 14.71 -6.99 9.41
N THR A 62 13.58 -6.64 8.78
CA THR A 62 12.76 -7.58 8.01
C THR A 62 13.10 -7.48 6.53
N PRO A 63 13.46 -8.58 5.84
CA PRO A 63 13.61 -8.57 4.39
C PRO A 63 12.29 -8.25 3.69
N VAL A 64 12.25 -7.18 2.90
CA VAL A 64 11.04 -6.73 2.20
C VAL A 64 11.32 -6.43 0.74
N THR A 65 10.52 -6.97 -0.18
CA THR A 65 10.42 -6.41 -1.53
C THR A 65 9.16 -5.57 -1.60
N LEU A 66 9.28 -4.26 -1.82
CA LEU A 66 8.16 -3.38 -2.15
C LEU A 66 8.04 -3.26 -3.67
N ILE A 67 6.91 -3.70 -4.21
CA ILE A 67 6.53 -3.50 -5.61
C ILE A 67 5.43 -2.44 -5.65
N ARG A 68 5.75 -1.21 -6.03
CA ARG A 68 4.79 -0.11 -6.16
C ARG A 68 4.23 -0.04 -7.57
N ALA A 69 2.95 0.28 -7.72
CA ALA A 69 2.37 0.60 -9.01
C ALA A 69 3.08 1.80 -9.68
N GLY A 70 3.21 1.77 -11.01
CA GLY A 70 3.71 2.88 -11.80
C GLY A 70 2.69 4.02 -11.85
N THR A 71 1.42 3.66 -12.04
CA THR A 71 0.29 4.57 -12.00
C THR A 71 -0.13 4.81 -10.56
N ILE A 72 -0.26 6.08 -10.19
CA ILE A 72 -0.65 6.48 -8.85
C ILE A 72 -2.10 6.11 -8.59
N GLN A 73 -2.37 5.62 -7.38
CA GLN A 73 -3.70 5.21 -6.98
C GLN A 73 -4.67 6.40 -7.01
N PRO A 74 -5.90 6.23 -7.53
CA PRO A 74 -6.89 7.32 -7.63
C PRO A 74 -7.23 8.00 -6.29
N MET A 75 -6.98 7.34 -5.16
CA MET A 75 -7.23 7.88 -3.83
C MET A 75 -6.20 8.93 -3.38
N ILE A 76 -5.03 8.99 -4.03
CA ILE A 76 -3.98 9.95 -3.73
C ILE A 76 -4.27 11.23 -4.51
N LYS A 77 -4.47 12.34 -3.79
CA LYS A 77 -4.70 13.64 -4.43
C LYS A 77 -3.42 14.11 -5.13
N GLU A 78 -3.55 14.85 -6.23
CA GLU A 78 -2.37 15.36 -6.97
C GLU A 78 -1.44 16.21 -6.08
N ALA A 79 -2.00 17.02 -5.17
CA ALA A 79 -1.21 17.79 -4.21
C ALA A 79 -0.40 16.93 -3.22
N GLU A 80 -0.80 15.67 -3.00
CA GLU A 80 -0.21 14.74 -2.05
C GLU A 80 0.75 13.74 -2.72
N LYS A 81 0.77 13.70 -4.05
CA LYS A 81 1.57 12.80 -4.88
C LYS A 81 3.04 12.76 -4.50
N ALA A 82 3.68 13.92 -4.38
CA ALA A 82 5.10 13.99 -4.02
C ALA A 82 5.36 13.34 -2.67
N LYS A 83 4.53 13.64 -1.66
CA LYS A 83 4.62 13.06 -0.32
C LYS A 83 4.44 11.54 -0.35
N TRP A 84 3.45 11.05 -1.07
CA TRP A 84 3.20 9.60 -1.21
C TRP A 84 4.38 8.88 -1.86
N LEU A 85 4.91 9.43 -2.96
CA LEU A 85 6.07 8.89 -3.68
C LEU A 85 7.30 8.84 -2.78
N THR A 86 7.61 9.92 -2.07
CA THR A 86 8.73 9.98 -1.12
C THR A 86 8.56 8.95 -0.01
N CYS A 87 7.35 8.82 0.54
CA CYS A 87 7.04 7.84 1.58
C CYS A 87 7.25 6.39 1.11
N SER A 88 6.70 6.05 -0.06
CA SER A 88 6.87 4.73 -0.67
C SER A 88 8.34 4.43 -0.96
N GLN A 89 9.07 5.40 -1.53
CA GLN A 89 10.47 5.22 -1.87
C GLN A 89 11.32 5.04 -0.62
N PHE A 90 11.17 5.93 0.36
CA PHE A 90 11.90 5.84 1.63
C PHE A 90 11.76 4.46 2.27
N PHE A 91 10.53 3.96 2.39
CA PHE A 91 10.31 2.62 2.93
C PHE A 91 10.94 1.53 2.05
N GLY A 92 10.71 1.57 0.73
CA GLY A 92 11.24 0.55 -0.18
C GLY A 92 12.77 0.48 -0.24
N THR A 93 13.47 1.57 0.12
CA THR A 93 14.94 1.68 0.07
C THR A 93 15.62 1.58 1.43
N MET A 94 14.90 1.22 2.50
CA MET A 94 15.54 0.94 3.80
C MET A 94 16.53 -0.24 3.69
N PRO A 95 17.48 -0.40 4.63
CA PRO A 95 18.33 -1.59 4.66
C PRO A 95 17.50 -2.87 4.68
N ASN A 96 17.97 -3.90 3.97
CA ASN A 96 17.26 -5.18 3.73
C ASN A 96 15.94 -5.05 2.93
N HIS A 97 15.61 -3.88 2.40
CA HIS A 97 14.48 -3.71 1.50
C HIS A 97 14.93 -3.58 0.04
N ARG A 98 14.05 -3.97 -0.87
CA ARG A 98 14.19 -3.85 -2.33
C ARG A 98 12.99 -3.09 -2.86
N TYR A 99 13.24 -2.01 -3.59
CA TYR A 99 12.19 -1.16 -4.16
C TYR A 99 12.08 -1.36 -5.67
N ILE A 100 10.87 -1.69 -6.13
CA ILE A 100 10.55 -1.91 -7.53
C ILE A 100 9.35 -1.06 -7.90
N VAL A 101 9.42 -0.43 -9.08
CA VAL A 101 8.30 0.27 -9.68
C VAL A 101 7.80 -0.53 -10.88
N ALA A 102 6.58 -1.04 -10.77
CA ALA A 102 5.88 -1.74 -11.84
C ALA A 102 5.33 -0.72 -12.85
N LYS A 103 6.16 -0.33 -13.84
CA LYS A 103 5.76 0.59 -14.90
C LYS A 103 4.50 0.09 -15.61
N ASP A 104 3.61 1.01 -15.97
CA ASP A 104 2.35 0.73 -16.68
C ASP A 104 1.35 -0.17 -15.94
N ALA A 105 1.53 -0.39 -14.63
CA ALA A 105 0.58 -1.06 -13.76
C ALA A 105 -0.20 -0.06 -12.87
N ASP A 106 -1.50 -0.34 -12.69
CA ASP A 106 -2.35 0.30 -11.67
C ASP A 106 -2.20 -0.42 -10.31
N HIS A 107 -3.06 -0.09 -9.34
CA HIS A 107 -3.06 -0.68 -7.99
C HIS A 107 -3.11 -2.22 -8.00
N ARG A 108 -3.58 -2.85 -9.10
CA ARG A 108 -3.65 -4.30 -9.28
C ARG A 108 -2.42 -4.82 -10.03
N VAL A 109 -1.24 -4.53 -9.49
CA VAL A 109 0.04 -4.95 -10.09
C VAL A 109 0.08 -6.47 -10.32
N TRP A 110 -0.52 -7.26 -9.43
CA TRP A 110 -0.58 -8.72 -9.55
C TRP A 110 -1.40 -9.20 -10.75
N GLU A 111 -2.39 -8.43 -11.22
CA GLU A 111 -3.14 -8.75 -12.43
C GLU A 111 -2.40 -8.29 -13.70
N LYS A 112 -1.74 -7.12 -13.63
CA LYS A 112 -1.11 -6.50 -14.80
C LYS A 112 0.26 -7.07 -15.13
N ILE A 113 1.07 -7.34 -14.11
CA ILE A 113 2.43 -7.87 -14.25
C ILE A 113 2.62 -9.03 -13.25
N PRO A 114 1.86 -10.12 -13.40
CA PRO A 114 1.88 -11.24 -12.45
C PRO A 114 3.28 -11.86 -12.33
N GLN A 115 4.02 -11.95 -13.44
CA GLN A 115 5.34 -12.57 -13.48
C GLN A 115 6.33 -11.87 -12.56
N LEU A 116 6.32 -10.53 -12.51
CA LEU A 116 7.17 -9.74 -11.62
C LEU A 116 6.87 -10.07 -10.14
N VAL A 117 5.59 -10.17 -9.79
CA VAL A 117 5.18 -10.49 -8.40
C VAL A 117 5.62 -11.90 -8.03
N ILE A 118 5.41 -12.88 -8.93
CA ILE A 118 5.79 -14.28 -8.70
C ILE A 118 7.31 -14.41 -8.51
N GLU A 119 8.10 -13.81 -9.39
CA GLU A 119 9.56 -13.87 -9.32
C GLU A 119 10.11 -13.30 -8.01
N GLU A 120 9.60 -12.15 -7.58
CA GLU A 120 10.05 -11.53 -6.33
C GLU A 120 9.61 -12.32 -5.09
N VAL A 121 8.46 -12.98 -5.12
CA VAL A 121 8.05 -13.93 -4.07
C VAL A 121 9.00 -15.12 -4.00
N VAL A 122 9.32 -15.74 -5.15
CA VAL A 122 10.25 -16.88 -5.22
C VAL A 122 11.64 -16.48 -4.76
N ASN A 123 12.16 -15.33 -5.24
CA ASN A 123 13.48 -14.83 -4.86
C ASN A 123 13.59 -14.62 -3.35
N LEU A 124 12.58 -14.00 -2.74
CA LEU A 124 12.59 -13.75 -1.31
C LEU A 124 12.46 -15.03 -0.49
N TYR A 125 11.65 -15.98 -0.94
CA TYR A 125 11.56 -17.31 -0.31
C TYR A 125 12.90 -18.03 -0.33
N GLN A 126 13.60 -18.01 -1.46
CA GLN A 126 14.94 -18.63 -1.59
C GLN A 126 16.01 -17.95 -0.73
N GLN A 127 15.95 -16.61 -0.57
CA GLN A 127 16.87 -15.89 0.30
C GLN A 127 16.71 -16.26 1.79
N VAL A 128 15.48 -16.51 2.23
CA VAL A 128 15.19 -16.89 3.62
C VAL A 128 15.44 -18.38 3.85
N GLY A 129 15.07 -19.25 2.92
CA GLY A 129 15.20 -20.71 3.06
C GLY A 129 16.61 -21.27 2.85
N ARG A 130 17.59 -20.43 2.45
CA ARG A 130 19.01 -20.80 2.34
C ARG A 130 19.84 -20.41 3.58
N LYS A 131 19.21 -19.87 4.62
CA LYS A 131 19.80 -19.67 5.94
C LYS A 131 19.51 -20.87 6.83
#